data_AF-A0AAE1L5A7-F1
#
_entry.id   AF-A0AAE1L5A7-F1
#
_cell.length_a   1.000
_cell.length_b   1.000
_cell.length_c   1.000
_cell.angle_alpha   90.00
_cell.angle_beta   90.00
_cell.angle_gamma   90.00
#
_symmetry.space_group_name_H-M   'P 1'
#
loop_
_entity.id
_entity.type
_entity.pdbx_description
1 polymer ?
#
loop_
_entity_poly.entity_id
_entity_poly.type
_entity_poly.pdbx_seq_one_letter_code
_entity_poly.pdbx_strand_id
1 'polypeptide(L)'
;MVVIIFQLPPPPPRWLAVFYPFSGASWAALGGTLLLLAVFSHLLLIKHSSPVYNHKLDVFSTAIWVGRVLVKQSVPLVPSAPGIRPFLMSWWLMALVLATSYVTNIIAYITVPDQPRKIRTLEELASSRHPLQMSDYGSFIPGYMATSNDPVYQRLANKLSFLLEYDEIMVELIENN
;
A
#
# COMPACT_ATOMS: atom_id res chain seq x y z
N MET A 1 23.26 12.16 27.83
CA MET A 1 22.11 11.72 27.02
C MET A 1 22.62 11.51 25.60
N VAL A 2 22.51 10.29 25.05
CA VAL A 2 22.96 9.98 23.68
C VAL A 2 21.77 10.10 22.75
N VAL A 3 21.91 10.87 21.66
CA VAL A 3 20.86 11.07 20.65
C VAL A 3 21.38 10.48 19.34
N ILE A 4 20.55 9.65 18.70
CA ILE A 4 20.87 9.03 17.42
C ILE A 4 19.99 9.69 16.37
N ILE A 5 20.62 10.21 15.31
CA ILE A 5 19.94 10.88 14.20
C ILE A 5 20.10 10.01 12.96
N PHE A 6 19.01 9.76 12.24
CA PHE A 6 19.02 9.03 10.98
C PHE A 6 18.01 9.62 10.00
N GLN A 7 18.27 9.43 8.71
CA GLN A 7 17.34 9.83 7.66
C GLN A 7 16.21 8.81 7.56
N LEU A 8 14.97 9.29 7.47
CA LEU A 8 13.83 8.41 7.22
C LEU A 8 13.90 7.94 5.75
N PRO A 9 13.62 6.66 5.46
CA PRO A 9 13.60 6.21 4.08
C PRO A 9 12.47 6.92 3.33
N PRO A 10 12.60 7.11 2.01
CA PRO A 10 11.59 7.79 1.22
C PRO A 10 10.26 7.03 1.28
N PRO A 11 9.11 7.72 1.38
CA PRO A 11 7.82 7.07 1.37
C PRO A 11 7.57 6.37 0.03
N PRO A 12 6.77 5.29 0.00
CA PRO A 12 6.43 4.60 -1.24
C PRO A 12 5.74 5.54 -2.25
N PRO A 13 5.84 5.25 -3.55
CA PRO A 13 5.32 6.13 -4.58
C PRO A 13 3.79 6.24 -4.50
N ARG A 14 3.28 7.47 -4.58
CA ARG A 14 1.86 7.80 -4.34
C ARG A 14 0.87 7.14 -5.30
N TRP A 15 1.28 6.72 -6.49
CA TRP A 15 0.39 6.05 -7.44
C TRP A 15 0.04 4.61 -7.04
N LEU A 16 0.86 3.97 -6.19
CA LEU A 16 0.57 2.64 -5.65
C LEU A 16 -0.67 2.66 -4.71
N ALA A 17 -1.04 3.85 -4.23
CA ALA A 17 -2.22 4.12 -3.41
C ALA A 17 -3.55 3.68 -4.05
N VAL A 18 -3.58 3.49 -5.37
CA VAL A 18 -4.78 3.07 -6.10
C VAL A 18 -5.11 1.60 -5.83
N PHE A 19 -4.09 0.76 -5.59
CA PHE A 19 -4.27 -0.69 -5.43
C PHE A 19 -4.29 -1.15 -3.97
N TYR A 20 -3.71 -0.36 -3.07
CA TYR A 20 -3.72 -0.56 -1.62
C TYR A 20 -5.06 -0.42 -0.86
N PRO A 21 -6.12 0.25 -1.36
CA PRO A 21 -7.34 0.51 -0.59
C PRO A 21 -8.13 -0.76 -0.24
N PHE A 22 -7.95 -1.82 -1.04
CA PHE A 22 -8.57 -3.12 -0.83
C PHE A 22 -7.52 -4.21 -0.83
N SER A 23 -7.71 -5.17 0.08
CA SER A 23 -6.86 -6.37 0.14
C SER A 23 -7.01 -7.21 -1.13
N GLY A 24 -6.01 -8.06 -1.43
CA GLY A 24 -6.09 -8.99 -2.56
C GLY A 24 -7.31 -9.92 -2.49
N ALA A 25 -7.72 -10.32 -1.28
CA ALA A 25 -8.93 -11.12 -1.09
C ALA A 25 -10.21 -10.36 -1.46
N SER A 26 -10.27 -9.06 -1.14
CA SER A 26 -11.40 -8.19 -1.48
C SER A 26 -11.51 -7.99 -3.00
N TRP A 27 -10.38 -7.82 -3.70
CA TRP A 27 -10.34 -7.76 -5.16
C TRP A 27 -10.81 -9.07 -5.81
N ALA A 28 -10.35 -10.21 -5.31
CA ALA A 28 -10.79 -11.52 -5.79
C ALA A 28 -12.29 -11.74 -5.56
N ALA A 29 -12.80 -11.36 -4.37
CA ALA A 29 -14.22 -11.45 -4.05
C ALA A 29 -15.08 -10.54 -4.94
N LEU A 30 -14.62 -9.32 -5.23
CA LEU A 30 -15.31 -8.39 -6.12
C LEU A 30 -15.36 -8.91 -7.55
N GLY A 31 -14.24 -9.41 -8.08
CA GLY A 31 -14.17 -10.04 -9.39
C GLY A 31 -15.06 -11.29 -9.48
N GLY A 32 -15.00 -12.17 -8.49
CA GLY A 32 -15.85 -13.36 -8.42
C GLY A 32 -17.34 -13.03 -8.36
N THR A 33 -17.73 -12.06 -7.54
CA THR A 33 -19.13 -11.61 -7.43
C THR A 33 -19.61 -11.00 -8.75
N LEU A 34 -18.77 -10.20 -9.43
CA LEU A 34 -19.10 -9.63 -10.73
C LEU A 34 -19.34 -10.72 -11.78
N LEU A 35 -18.47 -11.74 -11.83
CA LEU A 35 -18.62 -12.86 -12.76
C LEU A 35 -19.89 -13.67 -12.47
N LEU A 36 -20.16 -14.00 -11.21
CA LEU A 36 -21.37 -14.72 -10.82
C LEU A 36 -22.63 -13.93 -11.21
N LEU A 37 -22.65 -12.63 -10.95
CA LEU A 37 -23.77 -11.76 -11.29
C LEU A 37 -23.93 -11.59 -12.81
N ALA A 38 -22.82 -11.53 -13.56
CA ALA A 38 -22.83 -11.48 -15.02
C ALA A 38 -23.41 -12.77 -15.63
N VAL A 39 -22.97 -13.94 -15.16
CA VAL A 39 -23.49 -15.23 -15.63
C VAL A 39 -24.97 -15.38 -15.26
N PHE A 40 -25.32 -15.08 -14.01
CA PHE A 40 -26.71 -15.17 -13.53
C PHE A 40 -27.65 -14.25 -14.31
N SER A 41 -27.24 -12.99 -14.53
CA SER A 41 -28.03 -12.03 -15.30
C SER A 41 -28.14 -12.44 -16.77
N HIS A 42 -27.05 -12.93 -17.37
CA HIS A 42 -27.05 -13.41 -18.75
C HIS A 42 -28.02 -14.59 -18.96
N LEU A 43 -28.01 -15.59 -18.06
CA LEU A 43 -28.95 -16.73 -18.10
C LEU A 43 -30.42 -16.29 -18.00
N LEU A 44 -30.72 -15.34 -17.10
CA LEU A 44 -32.08 -14.82 -16.93
C LEU A 44 -32.54 -13.97 -18.12
N LEU A 45 -31.63 -13.22 -18.73
CA LEU A 45 -31.90 -12.39 -19.91
C LEU A 45 -32.21 -13.23 -21.15
N ILE A 46 -31.48 -14.34 -21.36
CA ILE A 46 -31.78 -15.33 -22.41
C ILE A 46 -33.15 -15.95 -22.17
N LYS A 47 -33.43 -16.42 -20.96
CA LYS A 47 -34.68 -17.13 -20.62
C LYS A 47 -35.94 -16.29 -20.81
N HIS A 48 -35.87 -14.99 -20.51
CA HIS A 48 -37.03 -14.10 -20.56
C HIS A 48 -37.14 -13.26 -21.84
N SER A 49 -36.28 -13.48 -22.86
CA SER A 49 -36.25 -12.74 -24.13
C SER A 49 -36.46 -11.23 -23.95
N SER A 50 -35.75 -10.65 -22.97
CA SER A 50 -35.96 -9.23 -22.60
C SER A 50 -35.59 -8.31 -23.77
N PRO A 51 -36.27 -7.17 -24.00
CA PRO A 51 -35.88 -6.21 -25.05
C PRO A 51 -34.50 -5.56 -24.81
N VAL A 52 -33.95 -5.74 -23.60
CA VAL A 52 -32.57 -5.38 -23.24
C VAL A 52 -31.55 -6.38 -23.79
N TYR A 53 -32.00 -7.62 -24.07
CA TYR A 53 -31.22 -8.68 -24.69
C TYR A 53 -31.16 -8.48 -26.21
N ASN A 54 -30.19 -7.70 -26.65
CA ASN A 54 -29.76 -7.75 -28.04
C ASN A 54 -29.00 -9.07 -28.24
N HIS A 55 -29.34 -9.88 -29.26
CA HIS A 55 -28.70 -11.19 -29.54
C HIS A 55 -27.17 -11.13 -29.77
N LYS A 56 -26.57 -9.93 -29.69
CA LYS A 56 -25.14 -9.64 -29.77
C LYS A 56 -24.43 -9.57 -28.41
N LEU A 57 -25.16 -9.65 -27.29
CA LEU A 57 -24.60 -9.46 -25.95
C LEU A 57 -24.01 -10.75 -25.40
N ASP A 58 -22.69 -10.91 -25.52
CA ASP A 58 -21.90 -11.94 -24.86
C ASP A 58 -21.88 -11.77 -23.31
N VAL A 59 -21.49 -12.82 -22.57
CA VAL A 59 -21.32 -12.80 -21.11
C VAL A 59 -20.39 -11.67 -20.69
N PHE A 60 -19.34 -11.42 -21.47
CA PHE A 60 -18.41 -10.32 -21.25
C PHE A 60 -19.09 -8.94 -21.33
N SER A 61 -19.95 -8.73 -22.32
CA SER A 61 -20.72 -7.49 -22.47
C SER A 61 -21.71 -7.31 -21.31
N THR A 62 -22.26 -8.42 -20.81
CA THR A 62 -23.14 -8.41 -19.64
C THR A 62 -22.36 -8.09 -18.36
N ALA A 63 -21.14 -8.61 -18.22
CA ALA A 63 -20.24 -8.28 -17.11
C ALA A 63 -19.87 -6.78 -17.09
N ILE A 64 -19.55 -6.21 -18.26
CA ILE A 64 -19.30 -4.77 -18.38
C ILE A 64 -20.55 -3.99 -17.97
N TRP A 65 -21.74 -4.39 -18.46
CA TRP A 65 -23.00 -3.71 -18.15
C TRP A 65 -23.32 -3.72 -16.64
N VAL A 66 -23.17 -4.87 -15.97
CA VAL A 66 -23.32 -5.01 -14.52
C VAL A 66 -22.27 -4.19 -13.77
N GLY A 67 -21.06 -4.07 -14.31
CA GLY A 67 -19.94 -3.33 -13.72
C GLY A 67 -20.04 -1.81 -13.84
N ARG A 68 -20.87 -1.25 -14.72
CA ARG A 68 -20.98 0.21 -14.96
C ARG A 68 -21.23 1.01 -13.67
N VAL A 69 -22.05 0.47 -12.78
CA VAL A 69 -22.39 1.11 -11.50
C VAL A 69 -21.18 1.23 -10.56
N LEU A 70 -20.18 0.33 -10.65
CA LEU A 70 -18.96 0.41 -9.84
C LEU A 70 -18.13 1.65 -10.19
N VAL A 71 -18.15 2.04 -11.46
CA VAL A 71 -17.49 3.26 -11.97
C VAL A 71 -18.41 4.47 -11.87
N LYS A 72 -19.53 4.35 -11.13
CA LYS A 72 -20.58 5.39 -10.99
C LYS A 72 -21.18 5.82 -12.34
N GLN A 73 -21.14 4.96 -13.36
CA GLN A 73 -21.76 5.22 -14.63
C GLN A 73 -23.23 4.78 -14.61
N SER A 74 -24.11 5.58 -15.22
CA SER A 74 -25.53 5.24 -15.32
C SER A 74 -25.78 4.00 -16.19
N VAL A 75 -26.77 3.21 -15.79
CA VAL A 75 -27.26 2.05 -16.55
C VAL A 75 -28.42 2.53 -17.41
N PRO A 76 -28.31 2.50 -18.76
CA PRO A 76 -29.28 3.16 -19.64
C PRO A 76 -30.62 2.43 -19.74
N LEU A 77 -30.66 1.12 -19.47
CA LEU A 77 -31.87 0.31 -19.63
C LEU A 77 -31.91 -0.80 -18.60
N VAL A 78 -33.05 -0.97 -17.93
CA VAL A 78 -33.26 -2.02 -16.92
C VAL A 78 -34.04 -3.19 -17.55
N PRO A 79 -33.63 -4.45 -17.31
CA PRO A 79 -34.34 -5.61 -17.83
C PRO A 79 -35.82 -5.65 -17.43
N SER A 80 -36.67 -6.03 -18.37
CA SER A 80 -38.12 -6.16 -18.15
C SER A 80 -38.47 -7.38 -17.26
N ALA A 81 -37.57 -8.36 -17.13
CA ALA A 81 -37.79 -9.56 -16.33
C ALA A 81 -37.98 -9.22 -14.84
N PRO A 82 -39.12 -9.55 -14.20
CA PRO A 82 -39.40 -9.14 -12.82
C PRO A 82 -38.44 -9.80 -11.80
N GLY A 83 -37.99 -11.03 -12.06
CA GLY A 83 -37.12 -11.78 -11.16
C GLY A 83 -35.71 -11.21 -10.98
N ILE A 84 -35.20 -10.42 -11.93
CA ILE A 84 -33.82 -9.91 -11.89
C ILE A 84 -33.70 -8.55 -11.18
N ARG A 85 -34.81 -7.81 -11.10
CA ARG A 85 -34.86 -6.46 -10.51
C ARG A 85 -34.40 -6.38 -9.05
N PRO A 86 -34.88 -7.23 -8.12
CA PRO A 86 -34.42 -7.14 -6.72
C PRO A 86 -32.92 -7.45 -6.58
N PHE A 87 -32.39 -8.39 -7.36
CA PHE A 87 -30.96 -8.69 -7.38
C PHE A 87 -30.14 -7.51 -7.91
N LEU A 88 -30.59 -6.85 -8.98
CA LEU A 88 -29.95 -5.66 -9.50
C LEU A 88 -29.96 -4.49 -8.51
N MET A 89 -31.09 -4.27 -7.83
CA MET A 89 -31.20 -3.21 -6.83
C MET A 89 -30.27 -3.46 -5.65
N SER A 90 -30.19 -4.70 -5.17
CA SER A 90 -29.24 -5.10 -4.13
C SER A 90 -27.78 -4.89 -4.58
N TRP A 91 -27.46 -5.28 -5.82
CA TRP A 91 -26.15 -5.05 -6.41
C TRP A 91 -25.79 -3.56 -6.52
N TRP A 92 -26.74 -2.71 -6.95
CA TRP A 92 -26.50 -1.28 -7.06
C TRP A 92 -26.23 -0.63 -5.71
N LEU A 93 -26.97 -1.01 -4.66
CA LEU A 93 -26.70 -0.56 -3.30
C LEU A 93 -25.32 -1.02 -2.82
N MET A 94 -24.98 -2.29 -3.04
CA MET A 94 -23.66 -2.83 -2.70
C MET A 94 -22.54 -2.08 -3.44
N ALA A 95 -22.71 -1.84 -4.74
CA ALA A 95 -21.74 -1.13 -5.56
C ALA A 95 -21.53 0.33 -5.10
N LEU A 96 -22.59 1.01 -4.65
CA LEU A 96 -22.49 2.35 -4.07
C LEU A 96 -21.69 2.36 -2.77
N VAL A 97 -21.93 1.38 -1.88
CA VAL A 97 -21.18 1.23 -0.64
C VAL A 97 -19.70 0.93 -0.94
N LEU A 98 -19.44 -0.01 -1.85
CA LEU A 98 -18.07 -0.37 -2.26
C LEU A 98 -17.32 0.81 -2.88
N ALA A 99 -17.95 1.55 -3.81
CA ALA A 99 -17.35 2.71 -4.45
C ALA A 99 -17.07 3.83 -3.44
N THR A 100 -17.95 4.02 -2.46
CA THR A 100 -17.76 5.02 -1.39
C THR A 100 -16.61 4.60 -0.47
N SER A 101 -16.59 3.35 -0.02
CA SER A 101 -15.51 2.82 0.82
C SER A 101 -14.15 2.89 0.12
N TYR A 102 -14.10 2.57 -1.18
CA TYR A 102 -12.89 2.69 -1.98
C TYR A 102 -12.35 4.13 -2.02
N VAL A 103 -13.23 5.10 -2.27
CA VAL A 103 -12.86 6.52 -2.29
C VAL A 103 -12.41 6.99 -0.91
N THR A 104 -13.11 6.60 0.16
CA THR A 104 -12.72 6.94 1.54
C THR A 104 -11.34 6.38 1.88
N ASN A 105 -11.05 5.14 1.50
CA ASN A 105 -9.74 4.53 1.75
C ASN A 105 -8.63 5.21 0.93
N ILE A 106 -8.88 5.61 -0.32
CA ILE A 106 -7.93 6.43 -1.09
C ILE A 106 -7.69 7.77 -0.40
N ILE A 107 -8.75 8.47 0.01
CA ILE A 107 -8.63 9.76 0.69
C ILE A 107 -7.80 9.61 1.97
N ALA A 108 -8.07 8.58 2.77
CA ALA A 108 -7.29 8.27 3.97
C ALA A 108 -5.80 8.07 3.64
N TYR A 109 -5.49 7.32 2.57
CA TYR A 109 -4.12 7.05 2.16
C TYR A 109 -3.37 8.30 1.67
N ILE A 110 -4.03 9.21 0.94
CA ILE A 110 -3.37 10.42 0.45
C ILE A 110 -3.27 11.52 1.51
N THR A 111 -4.16 11.52 2.50
CA THR A 111 -4.18 12.53 3.58
C THR A 111 -3.23 12.17 4.72
N VAL A 112 -3.06 10.87 5.01
CA VAL A 112 -2.13 10.40 6.04
C VAL A 112 -0.81 10.00 5.39
N PRO A 113 0.29 10.73 5.61
CA PRO A 113 1.59 10.33 5.10
C PRO A 113 2.00 9.01 5.75
N ASP A 114 2.33 8.01 4.92
CA ASP A 114 2.87 6.75 5.41
C ASP A 114 4.18 7.04 6.16
N GLN A 115 4.22 6.68 7.44
CA GLN A 115 5.42 6.83 8.24
C GLN A 115 6.27 5.60 8.03
N PRO A 116 7.46 5.72 7.39
CA PRO A 116 8.31 4.57 7.21
C PRO A 116 8.67 3.94 8.56
N ARG A 117 8.87 2.63 8.57
CA ARG A 117 9.24 1.88 9.78
C ARG A 117 10.48 2.52 10.41
N LYS A 118 10.28 3.17 11.56
CA LYS A 118 11.35 3.76 12.36
C LYS A 118 12.04 2.67 13.16
N ILE A 119 13.36 2.72 13.24
CA ILE A 119 14.13 1.93 14.20
C ILE A 119 13.79 2.47 15.59
N ARG A 120 13.13 1.66 16.43
CA ARG A 120 12.65 2.09 17.75
C ARG A 120 13.50 1.55 18.89
N THR A 121 14.31 0.53 18.63
CA THR A 121 15.11 -0.16 19.66
C THR A 121 16.58 -0.27 19.25
N LEU A 122 17.44 -0.40 20.27
CA LEU A 122 18.88 -0.65 20.08
C LEU A 122 19.13 -1.99 19.39
N GLU A 123 18.31 -3.01 19.63
CA GLU A 123 18.39 -4.31 18.94
C GLU A 123 18.09 -4.15 17.43
N GLU A 124 17.03 -3.43 17.07
CA GLU A 124 16.72 -3.13 15.67
C GLU A 124 17.87 -2.36 15.02
N LEU A 125 18.48 -1.40 15.71
CA LEU A 125 19.64 -0.66 15.23
C LEU A 125 20.85 -1.58 15.01
N ALA A 126 21.17 -2.41 16.00
CA ALA A 126 22.28 -3.37 15.96
C ALA A 126 22.08 -4.44 14.87
N SER A 127 20.84 -4.80 14.57
CA SER A 127 20.50 -5.73 13.49
C SER A 127 20.49 -5.06 12.10
N SER A 128 20.28 -3.75 12.04
CA SER A 128 20.20 -3.00 10.78
C SER A 128 21.54 -3.01 10.03
N ARG A 129 21.49 -2.95 8.69
CA ARG A 129 22.71 -2.90 7.85
C ARG A 129 23.28 -1.48 7.71
N HIS A 130 22.75 -0.50 8.44
CA HIS A 130 23.18 0.88 8.35
C HIS A 130 24.50 1.07 9.13
N PRO A 131 25.50 1.77 8.55
CA PRO A 131 26.73 2.09 9.26
C PRO A 131 26.41 3.07 10.40
N LEU A 132 27.07 2.89 11.55
CA LEU A 132 26.93 3.78 12.69
C LEU A 132 28.11 4.73 12.69
N GLN A 133 27.81 6.02 12.63
CA GLN A 133 28.81 7.06 12.58
C GLN A 133 28.67 7.98 13.79
N MET A 134 29.81 8.31 14.38
CA MET A 134 29.88 9.20 15.53
C MET A 134 31.05 10.18 15.33
N SER A 135 30.84 11.47 15.59
CA SER A 135 31.93 12.45 15.66
C SER A 135 32.87 12.10 16.82
N ASP A 136 34.17 12.31 16.66
CA ASP A 136 35.15 12.01 17.71
C ASP A 136 35.00 12.98 18.90
N TYR A 137 34.14 12.59 19.84
CA TYR A 137 33.93 13.26 21.12
C TYR A 137 34.65 12.52 22.28
N GLY A 138 35.61 11.66 21.96
CA GLY A 138 36.41 10.90 22.93
C GLY A 138 36.02 9.43 23.08
N SER A 139 36.82 8.70 23.86
CA SER A 139 36.83 7.23 23.93
C SER A 139 35.76 6.61 24.84
N PHE A 140 34.99 7.42 25.58
CA PHE A 140 34.05 6.91 26.58
C PHE A 140 32.97 6.02 25.98
N ILE A 141 32.29 6.48 24.93
CA ILE A 141 31.18 5.77 24.29
C ILE A 141 31.66 4.48 23.58
N PRO A 142 32.71 4.52 22.73
CA PRO A 142 33.31 3.32 22.16
C PRO A 142 33.82 2.34 23.21
N GLY A 143 34.51 2.83 24.24
CA GLY A 143 35.07 2.01 25.32
C GLY A 143 33.99 1.35 26.18
N TYR A 144 32.92 2.07 26.49
CA TYR A 144 31.76 1.53 27.20
C TYR A 144 31.05 0.45 26.38
N MET A 145 30.86 0.66 25.07
CA MET A 145 30.23 -0.34 24.21
C MET A 145 31.07 -1.60 24.05
N ALA A 146 32.41 -1.47 23.97
CA ALA A 146 33.33 -2.60 23.87
C ALA A 146 33.47 -3.40 25.18
N THR A 147 33.37 -2.73 26.34
CA THR A 147 33.50 -3.37 27.66
C THR A 147 32.19 -3.97 28.18
N SER A 148 31.06 -3.64 27.53
CA SER A 148 29.74 -4.11 27.96
C SER A 148 29.53 -5.61 27.71
N ASN A 149 28.87 -6.29 28.66
CA ASN A 149 28.49 -7.71 28.54
C ASN A 149 27.27 -7.95 27.64
N ASP A 150 26.57 -6.90 27.24
CA ASP A 150 25.40 -7.04 26.36
C ASP A 150 25.85 -7.30 24.91
N PRO A 151 25.38 -8.38 24.26
CA PRO A 151 25.70 -8.65 22.86
C PRO A 151 25.25 -7.53 21.91
N VAL A 152 24.24 -6.74 22.27
CA VAL A 152 23.78 -5.60 21.46
C VAL A 152 24.85 -4.51 21.39
N TYR A 153 25.43 -4.14 22.53
CA TYR A 153 26.47 -3.11 22.58
C TYR A 153 27.75 -3.54 21.86
N GLN A 154 28.12 -4.82 21.94
CA GLN A 154 29.27 -5.34 21.19
C GLN A 154 29.06 -5.29 19.67
N ARG A 155 27.84 -5.62 19.20
CA ARG A 155 27.49 -5.49 17.77
C ARG A 155 27.49 -4.03 17.32
N LEU A 156 27.04 -3.11 18.17
CA LEU A 156 27.08 -1.67 17.88
C LEU A 156 28.53 -1.16 17.84
N ALA A 157 29.38 -1.58 18.77
CA ALA A 157 30.80 -1.24 18.80
C ALA A 157 31.51 -1.67 17.50
N ASN A 158 31.26 -2.89 17.04
CA ASN A 158 31.83 -3.41 15.78
C ASN A 158 31.36 -2.66 14.53
N LYS A 159 30.22 -1.96 14.61
CA LYS A 159 29.65 -1.17 13.50
C LYS A 159 29.97 0.32 13.58
N LEU A 160 30.52 0.78 14.70
CA LEU A 160 30.81 2.17 14.96
C LEU A 160 32.08 2.59 14.21
N SER A 161 31.95 3.60 13.36
CA SER A 161 33.08 4.28 12.71
C SER A 161 33.07 5.75 13.10
N PHE A 162 34.24 6.34 13.30
CA PHE A 162 34.32 7.79 13.55
C PHE A 162 34.13 8.56 12.25
N LEU A 163 33.42 9.68 12.33
CA LEU A 163 33.42 10.66 11.26
C LEU A 163 34.76 11.40 11.31
N LEU A 164 35.51 11.37 10.21
CA LEU A 164 36.64 12.26 10.01
C LEU A 164 36.15 13.70 10.19
N GLU A 165 36.88 14.47 10.99
CA GLU A 165 36.54 15.85 11.25
C GLU A 165 36.62 16.65 9.94
N TYR A 166 35.76 17.65 9.77
CA TYR A 166 35.69 18.42 8.51
C TYR A 166 37.05 19.04 8.11
N ASP A 167 37.90 19.34 9.10
CA ASP A 167 39.27 19.80 8.91
C ASP A 167 40.19 18.72 8.30
N GLU A 168 40.09 17.47 8.70
CA GLU A 168 40.90 16.37 8.15
C GLU A 168 40.54 16.07 6.69
N ILE A 169 39.26 16.16 6.33
CA ILE A 169 38.80 15.98 4.95
C ILE A 169 39.34 17.11 4.04
N MET A 170 39.42 18.34 4.55
CA MET A 170 39.99 19.47 3.81
C MET A 170 41.52 19.34 3.69
N VAL A 171 42.20 18.85 4.72
CA VAL A 171 43.65 18.60 4.70
C VAL A 171 44.01 17.47 3.72
N GLU A 172 43.26 16.36 3.70
CA GLU A 172 43.47 15.27 2.72
C GLU A 172 43.23 15.75 1.28
N LEU A 173 42.24 16.60 1.04
CA LEU A 173 41.98 17.16 -0.30
C LEU A 173 43.03 18.19 -0.75
N ILE A 174 43.68 18.87 0.20
CA ILE A 174 44.77 19.81 -0.07
C ILE A 174 46.11 19.09 -0.25
N GLU A 175 46.37 18.00 0.48
CA GLU A 175 47.61 17.21 0.35
C GLU A 175 47.64 16.31 -0.91
N ASN A 176 46.48 15.89 -1.44
CA ASN A 176 46.39 15.06 -2.65
C ASN A 176 46.23 15.85 -3.97
N ASN A 177 46.50 17.16 -3.96
CA ASN A 177 46.48 18.03 -5.15
C ASN A 177 47.77 18.87 -5.24
#